data_AF-A0A1Q8KYP7-F1
#
_entry.id   AF-A0A1Q8KYP7-F1
#
_cell.length_a   1.000
_cell.length_b   1.000
_cell.length_c   1.000
_cell.angle_alpha   90.00
_cell.angle_beta   90.00
_cell.angle_gamma   90.00
#
_symmetry.space_group_name_H-M   'P 1'
#
loop_
_entity.id
_entity.type
_entity.pdbx_description
1 polymer ?
#
loop_
_entity_poly.entity_id
_entity_poly.type
_entity_poly.pdbx_seq_one_letter_code
_entity_poly.pdbx_strand_id
1 'polypeptide(L)'
;MTGLSTRALGWIAAAMAVVFLGAVWAAGSGPSAGPPAATGSVRLGPDPGQDVAGYLAGLPATLPPPGPAVPALVQFARPLTVDAAAAVPAGVGPVGTAVFRVPIDRVQTALRFEPVTGTGDAAGALGVARERAAYGAGADADRAAHDGGGAGTPEARAALARRAAVAAAEGRALGDPGCACVVALVVTADRAGLEALAARQGVRAVQAAPPGTTAPELALSPLLPEQTTSASPPPDDGPVP
;
A
#
# COMPACT_ATOMS: atom_id res chain seq x y z
N MET A 1 -0.43 -1.84 60.81
CA MET A 1 -1.07 -2.44 59.61
C MET A 1 -2.52 -1.94 59.58
N THR A 2 -2.73 -0.76 59.01
CA THR A 2 -4.05 -0.11 58.94
C THR A 2 -4.85 -0.71 57.80
N GLY A 3 -5.94 -1.42 58.14
CA GLY A 3 -6.84 -2.03 57.16
C GLY A 3 -7.56 -0.97 56.34
N LEU A 4 -7.43 -1.03 55.01
CA LEU A 4 -8.24 -0.21 54.11
C LEU A 4 -9.72 -0.59 54.32
N SER A 5 -10.54 0.41 54.67
CA SER A 5 -12.00 0.29 54.71
C SER A 5 -12.53 -0.29 53.39
N THR A 6 -13.48 -1.22 53.47
CA THR A 6 -14.17 -1.82 52.30
C THR A 6 -14.72 -0.79 51.33
N ARG A 7 -15.02 0.43 51.81
CA ARG A 7 -15.45 1.56 50.98
C ARG A 7 -14.32 2.16 50.15
N ALA A 8 -13.10 2.21 50.68
CA ALA A 8 -11.91 2.64 49.94
C ALA A 8 -11.53 1.61 48.86
N LEU A 9 -11.66 0.32 49.18
CA LEU A 9 -11.44 -0.76 48.20
C LEU A 9 -12.47 -0.71 47.05
N GLY A 10 -13.74 -0.43 47.36
CA GLY A 10 -14.79 -0.26 46.34
C GLY A 10 -14.55 0.92 45.41
N TRP A 11 -14.03 2.04 45.94
CA TRP A 11 -13.67 3.21 45.13
C TRP A 11 -12.47 2.95 44.21
N ILE A 12 -11.46 2.24 44.71
CA ILE A 12 -10.29 1.87 43.91
C ILE A 12 -10.69 0.90 42.79
N ALA A 13 -11.54 -0.08 43.08
CA ALA A 13 -12.04 -1.02 42.08
C ALA A 13 -12.88 -0.33 40.99
N ALA A 14 -13.74 0.63 41.37
CA ALA A 14 -14.52 1.42 40.43
C ALA A 14 -13.63 2.31 39.54
N ALA A 15 -12.62 2.97 40.12
CA ALA A 15 -11.66 3.77 39.37
C ALA A 15 -10.84 2.91 38.39
N MET A 16 -10.38 1.73 38.82
CA MET A 16 -9.70 0.79 37.93
C MET A 16 -10.61 0.30 36.80
N ALA A 17 -11.88 0.00 37.08
CA ALA A 17 -12.84 -0.43 36.06
C ALA A 17 -13.07 0.66 35.01
N VAL A 18 -13.21 1.93 35.42
CA VAL A 18 -13.35 3.06 34.49
C VAL A 18 -12.09 3.27 33.66
N VAL A 19 -10.91 3.17 34.25
CA VAL A 19 -9.63 3.24 33.52
C VAL A 19 -9.52 2.07 32.52
N PHE A 20 -9.92 0.86 32.92
CA PHE A 20 -9.90 -0.31 32.04
C PHE A 20 -10.88 -0.15 30.88
N LEU A 21 -12.12 0.30 31.15
CA LEU A 21 -13.12 0.59 30.13
C LEU A 21 -12.66 1.70 29.17
N GLY A 22 -12.03 2.75 29.69
CA GLY A 22 -11.43 3.80 28.87
C GLY A 22 -10.27 3.29 28.00
N ALA A 23 -9.41 2.44 28.54
CA ALA A 23 -8.30 1.83 27.80
C ALA A 23 -8.79 0.85 26.71
N VAL A 24 -9.81 0.05 27.00
CA VAL A 24 -10.45 -0.86 26.03
C VAL A 24 -11.19 -0.07 24.95
N TRP A 25 -11.86 1.02 25.31
CA TRP A 25 -12.51 1.89 24.34
C TRP A 25 -11.49 2.61 23.45
N ALA A 26 -10.39 3.11 24.01
CA ALA A 26 -9.29 3.70 23.23
C ALA A 26 -8.59 2.69 22.32
N ALA A 27 -8.44 1.43 22.77
CA ALA A 27 -7.86 0.35 21.97
C ALA A 27 -8.82 -0.15 20.86
N GLY A 28 -10.13 -0.15 21.11
CA GLY A 28 -11.16 -0.53 20.13
C GLY A 28 -11.53 0.57 19.14
N SER A 29 -11.25 1.83 19.49
CA SER A 29 -11.40 3.02 18.61
C SER A 29 -10.13 3.33 17.82
N GLY A 30 -9.07 2.54 18.02
CA GLY A 30 -7.81 2.71 17.31
C GLY A 30 -8.02 2.57 15.80
N PRO A 31 -7.32 3.38 14.98
CA PRO A 31 -7.50 3.34 13.54
C PRO A 31 -7.29 1.91 13.03
N SER A 32 -8.22 1.43 12.19
CA SER A 32 -8.04 0.24 11.36
C SER A 32 -6.60 0.26 10.85
N ALA A 33 -5.87 -0.84 11.06
CA ALA A 33 -4.46 -0.95 10.69
C ALA A 33 -4.27 -0.29 9.31
N GLY A 34 -3.68 0.91 9.34
CA GLY A 34 -3.42 1.67 8.12
C GLY A 34 -2.49 0.86 7.23
N PRO A 35 -2.32 1.27 5.96
CA PRO A 35 -1.34 0.64 5.09
C PRO A 35 0.00 0.52 5.84
N PRO A 36 0.72 -0.61 5.68
CA PRO A 36 1.95 -0.84 6.40
C PRO A 36 2.85 0.39 6.29
N ALA A 37 3.37 0.85 7.43
CA ALA A 37 4.26 1.99 7.46
C ALA A 37 5.44 1.69 6.52
N ALA A 38 5.73 2.64 5.64
CA ALA A 38 6.84 2.54 4.73
C ALA A 38 8.12 2.35 5.56
N THR A 39 8.79 1.21 5.41
CA THR A 39 9.88 0.77 6.31
C THR A 39 11.24 1.38 5.95
N GLY A 40 11.35 1.95 4.74
CA GLY A 40 12.51 2.69 4.29
C GLY A 40 12.63 4.09 4.90
N SER A 41 13.85 4.62 4.92
CA SER A 41 14.13 5.99 5.38
C SER A 41 13.78 7.05 4.33
N VAL A 42 13.73 6.67 3.04
CA VAL A 42 13.47 7.58 1.91
C VAL A 42 12.06 7.36 1.39
N ARG A 43 11.16 8.29 1.71
CA ARG A 43 9.76 8.23 1.28
C ARG A 43 9.62 8.65 -0.19
N LEU A 44 8.95 7.82 -0.99
CA LEU A 44 8.45 8.16 -2.32
C LEU A 44 6.93 7.99 -2.35
N GLY A 45 6.23 8.97 -2.91
CA GLY A 45 4.78 9.10 -2.88
C GLY A 45 4.32 10.33 -2.09
N PRO A 46 3.04 10.73 -2.21
CA PRO A 46 2.48 11.84 -1.45
C PRO A 46 2.44 11.56 0.06
N ASP A 47 2.41 12.64 0.85
CA ASP A 47 2.10 12.56 2.26
C ASP A 47 0.61 12.24 2.49
N PRO A 48 0.24 11.59 3.60
CA PRO A 48 -1.16 11.30 3.91
C PRO A 48 -2.02 12.57 3.91
N GLY A 49 -3.06 12.59 3.08
CA GLY A 49 -3.96 13.74 2.94
C GLY A 49 -3.39 14.93 2.16
N GLN A 50 -2.18 14.83 1.60
CA GLN A 50 -1.60 15.89 0.77
C GLN A 50 -2.50 16.21 -0.43
N ASP A 51 -2.57 17.50 -0.78
CA ASP A 51 -3.21 17.94 -2.02
C ASP A 51 -2.48 17.36 -3.24
N VAL A 52 -3.25 16.72 -4.12
CA VAL A 52 -2.71 15.99 -5.27
C VAL A 52 -2.10 16.93 -6.29
N ALA A 53 -2.71 18.09 -6.54
CA ALA A 53 -2.17 19.04 -7.51
C ALA A 53 -0.82 19.60 -7.04
N GLY A 54 -0.70 19.93 -5.75
CA GLY A 54 0.54 20.35 -5.11
C GLY A 54 1.62 19.28 -5.15
N TYR A 55 1.27 18.02 -4.86
CA TYR A 55 2.19 16.88 -5.00
C TYR A 55 2.74 16.77 -6.42
N LEU A 56 1.86 16.76 -7.43
CA LEU A 56 2.26 16.61 -8.84
C LEU A 56 3.12 17.80 -9.32
N ALA A 57 2.78 19.02 -8.91
CA ALA A 57 3.54 20.22 -9.27
C ALA A 57 4.97 20.23 -8.70
N GLY A 58 5.21 19.52 -7.58
CA GLY A 58 6.53 19.40 -6.96
C GLY A 58 7.46 18.38 -7.62
N LEU A 59 6.93 17.44 -8.41
CA LEU A 59 7.70 16.32 -8.97
C LEU A 59 8.87 16.71 -9.87
N PRO A 60 8.77 17.73 -10.76
CA PRO A 60 9.91 18.13 -11.59
C PRO A 60 11.15 18.53 -10.79
N ALA A 61 10.96 19.05 -9.57
CA ALA A 61 12.05 19.43 -8.68
C ALA A 61 12.77 18.22 -8.03
N THR A 62 12.17 17.03 -8.11
CA THR A 62 12.78 15.79 -7.58
C THR A 62 13.77 15.15 -8.54
N LEU A 63 13.75 15.52 -9.83
CA LEU A 63 14.62 14.93 -10.84
C LEU A 63 16.10 15.11 -10.50
N PRO A 64 16.93 14.07 -10.67
CA PRO A 64 18.36 14.17 -10.39
C PRO A 64 19.04 15.14 -11.37
N PRO A 65 20.25 15.63 -11.03
CA PRO A 65 21.12 16.22 -12.05
C PRO A 65 21.42 15.21 -13.16
N PRO A 66 21.77 15.65 -14.39
CA PRO A 66 22.25 14.75 -15.42
C PRO A 66 23.42 13.90 -14.91
N GLY A 67 23.44 12.61 -15.23
CA GLY A 67 24.49 11.69 -14.78
C GLY A 67 23.92 10.38 -14.24
N PRO A 68 24.13 10.04 -12.96
CA PRO A 68 23.85 8.70 -12.45
C PRO A 68 22.35 8.40 -12.44
N ALA A 69 22.03 7.14 -12.71
CA ALA A 69 20.67 6.63 -12.56
C ALA A 69 20.30 6.53 -11.08
N VAL A 70 19.04 6.85 -10.78
CA VAL A 70 18.46 6.76 -9.43
C VAL A 70 17.16 5.97 -9.49
N PRO A 71 16.77 5.29 -8.40
CA PRO A 71 15.44 4.70 -8.34
C PRO A 71 14.38 5.79 -8.33
N ALA A 72 13.28 5.57 -9.05
CA ALA A 72 12.15 6.48 -9.10
C ALA A 72 10.84 5.71 -9.03
N LEU A 73 9.88 6.27 -8.30
CA LEU A 73 8.50 5.77 -8.24
C LEU A 73 7.70 6.32 -9.43
N VAL A 74 7.38 5.43 -10.36
CA VAL A 74 6.54 5.69 -11.54
C VAL A 74 5.12 5.24 -11.23
N GLN A 75 4.17 6.16 -11.23
CA GLN A 75 2.79 5.92 -10.80
C GLN A 75 1.85 6.08 -11.99
N PHE A 76 0.86 5.20 -12.12
CA PHE A 76 -0.02 5.17 -13.27
C PHE A 76 -1.34 5.91 -13.02
N ALA A 77 -1.89 6.52 -14.06
CA ALA A 77 -3.18 7.21 -14.01
C ALA A 77 -4.37 6.26 -13.86
N ARG A 78 -4.18 5.00 -14.23
CA ARG A 78 -5.12 3.89 -14.07
C ARG A 78 -4.33 2.60 -13.83
N PRO A 79 -4.92 1.58 -13.19
CA PRO A 79 -4.30 0.28 -13.09
C PRO A 79 -3.99 -0.30 -14.48
N LEU A 80 -2.82 -0.93 -14.62
CA LEU A 80 -2.36 -1.54 -15.86
C LEU A 80 -2.27 -3.05 -15.71
N THR A 81 -2.42 -3.77 -16.84
CA THR A 81 -2.03 -5.19 -16.92
C THR A 81 -0.52 -5.32 -16.84
N VAL A 82 -0.03 -6.53 -16.57
CA VAL A 82 1.40 -6.84 -16.55
C VAL A 82 2.09 -6.43 -17.86
N ASP A 83 1.53 -6.81 -19.01
CA ASP A 83 2.12 -6.47 -20.32
C ASP A 83 2.16 -4.97 -20.58
N ALA A 84 1.07 -4.26 -20.25
CA ALA A 84 1.01 -2.82 -20.42
C ALA A 84 2.00 -2.10 -19.48
N ALA A 85 2.15 -2.58 -18.25
CA ALA A 85 3.12 -2.04 -17.29
C ALA A 85 4.57 -2.31 -17.73
N ALA A 86 4.87 -3.49 -18.27
CA ALA A 86 6.19 -3.87 -18.78
C ALA A 86 6.66 -2.97 -19.94
N ALA A 87 5.72 -2.51 -20.78
CA ALA A 87 6.03 -1.63 -21.90
C ALA A 87 6.42 -0.20 -21.47
N VAL A 88 5.99 0.27 -20.30
CA VAL A 88 6.25 1.65 -19.83
C VAL A 88 7.74 1.93 -19.56
N PRO A 89 8.52 1.08 -18.88
CA PRO A 89 9.96 1.30 -18.69
C PRO A 89 10.83 0.77 -19.83
N ALA A 90 10.24 0.18 -20.88
CA ALA A 90 10.99 -0.39 -22.00
C ALA A 90 11.93 0.65 -22.63
N GLY A 91 13.22 0.31 -22.71
CA GLY A 91 14.28 1.17 -23.24
C GLY A 91 14.76 2.28 -22.30
N VAL A 92 14.22 2.37 -21.07
CA VAL A 92 14.60 3.41 -20.09
C VAL A 92 15.47 2.84 -18.98
N GLY A 93 15.04 1.75 -18.33
CA GLY A 93 15.77 1.21 -17.20
C GLY A 93 15.10 -0.02 -16.60
N PRO A 94 15.82 -0.76 -15.74
CA PRO A 94 15.29 -1.94 -15.08
C PRO A 94 14.21 -1.57 -14.06
N VAL A 95 13.24 -2.47 -13.91
CA VAL A 95 12.22 -2.42 -12.85
C VAL A 95 12.73 -3.21 -11.65
N GLY A 96 12.78 -2.59 -10.47
CA GLY A 96 13.18 -3.26 -9.23
C GLY A 96 12.00 -3.73 -8.37
N THR A 97 10.89 -2.99 -8.40
CA THR A 97 9.69 -3.28 -7.60
C THR A 97 8.45 -2.98 -8.41
N ALA A 98 7.45 -3.85 -8.31
CA ALA A 98 6.11 -3.61 -8.83
C ALA A 98 5.14 -3.44 -7.67
N VAL A 99 4.25 -2.46 -7.78
CA VAL A 99 3.19 -2.25 -6.80
C VAL A 99 1.86 -2.66 -7.41
N PHE A 100 1.26 -3.69 -6.83
CA PHE A 100 -0.05 -4.18 -7.22
C PHE A 100 -1.12 -3.69 -6.25
N ARG A 101 -2.30 -3.41 -6.77
CA ARG A 101 -3.54 -3.20 -6.03
C ARG A 101 -4.70 -3.65 -6.89
N VAL A 102 -5.60 -4.44 -6.33
CA VAL A 102 -6.81 -4.88 -7.02
C VAL A 102 -7.86 -3.78 -6.90
N PRO A 103 -8.33 -3.17 -8.00
CA PRO A 103 -9.38 -2.17 -7.91
C PRO A 103 -10.73 -2.85 -7.64
N ILE A 104 -11.33 -2.55 -6.49
CA ILE A 104 -12.71 -2.93 -6.15
C ILE A 104 -13.42 -1.65 -5.71
N ASP A 105 -14.58 -1.36 -6.31
CA ASP A 105 -15.29 -0.11 -6.07
C ASP A 105 -15.62 0.07 -4.58
N ARG A 106 -15.16 1.20 -4.02
CA ARG A 106 -15.35 1.58 -2.61
C ARG A 106 -14.87 0.51 -1.60
N VAL A 107 -13.89 -0.31 -1.96
CA VAL A 107 -13.26 -1.27 -1.05
C VAL A 107 -11.77 -0.95 -0.95
N GLN A 108 -11.27 -0.87 0.27
CA GLN A 108 -9.85 -0.72 0.52
C GLN A 108 -9.14 -2.07 0.37
N THR A 109 -8.53 -2.25 -0.79
CA THR A 109 -7.61 -3.35 -1.11
C THR A 109 -6.17 -3.01 -0.74
N ALA A 110 -5.40 -4.02 -0.38
CA ALA A 110 -4.02 -3.91 0.02
C ALA A 110 -3.10 -3.53 -1.16
N LEU A 111 -2.10 -2.71 -0.86
CA LEU A 111 -0.95 -2.51 -1.74
C LEU A 111 0.04 -3.65 -1.53
N ARG A 112 0.42 -4.32 -2.62
CA ARG A 112 1.39 -5.42 -2.62
C ARG A 112 2.66 -4.95 -3.31
N PHE A 113 3.76 -4.89 -2.56
CA PHE A 113 5.06 -4.41 -3.03
C PHE A 113 5.95 -5.60 -3.33
N GLU A 114 6.07 -5.96 -4.60
CA GLU A 114 6.73 -7.18 -5.03
C GLU A 114 8.05 -6.88 -5.72
N PRO A 115 9.16 -7.47 -5.25
CA PRO A 115 10.42 -7.39 -5.98
C PRO A 115 10.28 -7.99 -7.38
N VAL A 116 10.76 -7.26 -8.38
CA VAL A 116 10.86 -7.75 -9.76
C VAL A 116 12.26 -8.33 -9.92
N THR A 117 12.32 -9.65 -9.97
CA THR A 117 13.57 -10.41 -10.03
C THR A 117 13.65 -11.18 -11.34
N GLY A 118 14.87 -11.35 -11.83
CA GLY A 118 15.14 -12.03 -13.09
C GLY A 118 15.85 -11.12 -14.09
N THR A 119 16.53 -11.74 -15.05
CA THR A 119 17.16 -11.08 -16.19
C THR A 119 16.44 -11.53 -17.45
N GLY A 120 15.96 -10.60 -18.28
CA GLY A 120 15.26 -10.91 -19.52
C GLY A 120 13.92 -10.21 -19.67
N ASP A 121 12.88 -10.98 -20.03
CA ASP A 121 11.54 -10.46 -20.32
C ASP A 121 10.89 -9.79 -19.10
N ALA A 122 10.64 -8.49 -19.22
CA ALA A 122 10.01 -7.69 -18.17
C ALA A 122 8.57 -8.12 -17.89
N ALA A 123 7.83 -8.58 -18.91
CA ALA A 123 6.46 -9.05 -18.74
C ALA A 123 6.43 -10.34 -17.90
N GLY A 124 7.26 -11.33 -18.25
CA GLY A 124 7.43 -12.54 -17.45
C GLY A 124 7.85 -12.26 -16.00
N ALA A 125 8.83 -11.38 -15.78
CA ALA A 125 9.28 -11.03 -14.42
C ALA A 125 8.16 -10.35 -13.59
N LEU A 126 7.38 -9.47 -14.21
CA LEU A 126 6.20 -8.85 -13.59
C LEU A 126 5.06 -9.88 -13.36
N GLY A 127 4.91 -10.87 -14.24
CA GLY A 127 3.97 -11.98 -14.07
C GLY A 127 4.29 -12.80 -12.80
N VAL A 128 5.56 -13.16 -12.60
CA VAL A 128 6.02 -13.84 -11.38
C VAL A 128 5.81 -12.96 -10.14
N ALA A 129 6.06 -11.65 -10.23
CA ALA A 129 5.76 -10.72 -9.15
C ALA A 129 4.26 -10.69 -8.82
N ARG A 130 3.39 -10.70 -9.82
CA ARG A 130 1.93 -10.77 -9.61
C ARG A 130 1.51 -12.07 -8.93
N GLU A 131 2.06 -13.22 -9.35
CA GLU A 131 1.78 -14.52 -8.72
C GLU A 131 2.16 -14.52 -7.23
N ARG A 132 3.28 -13.89 -6.87
CA ARG A 132 3.66 -13.69 -5.46
C ARG A 132 2.67 -12.80 -4.71
N ALA A 133 2.20 -11.71 -5.32
CA ALA A 133 1.14 -10.89 -4.74
C ALA A 133 -0.15 -11.69 -4.53
N ALA A 134 -0.54 -12.54 -5.49
CA ALA A 134 -1.72 -13.40 -5.38
C ALA A 134 -1.59 -14.40 -4.21
N TYR A 135 -0.42 -15.04 -4.09
CA TYR A 135 -0.13 -15.93 -2.97
C TYR A 135 -0.17 -15.20 -1.62
N GLY A 136 0.39 -13.99 -1.54
CA GLY A 136 0.33 -13.15 -0.35
C GLY A 136 -1.11 -12.78 0.04
N ALA A 137 -1.96 -12.46 -0.93
CA ALA A 137 -3.38 -12.22 -0.69
C ALA A 137 -4.12 -13.45 -0.17
N GLY A 138 -3.83 -14.64 -0.72
CA GLY A 138 -4.36 -15.91 -0.21
C GLY A 138 -3.95 -16.18 1.25
N ALA A 139 -2.67 -15.98 1.58
CA ALA A 139 -2.16 -16.15 2.94
C ALA A 139 -2.81 -15.18 3.95
N ASP A 140 -3.13 -13.95 3.51
CA ASP A 140 -3.86 -12.99 4.35
C ASP A 140 -5.32 -13.37 4.55
N ALA A 141 -5.97 -13.91 3.51
CA ALA A 141 -7.33 -14.44 3.62
C ALA A 141 -7.40 -15.58 4.63
N ASP A 142 -6.45 -16.53 4.53
CA ASP A 142 -6.35 -17.64 5.47
C ASP A 142 -6.13 -17.14 6.90
N ARG A 143 -5.17 -16.23 7.12
CA ARG A 143 -4.88 -15.69 8.45
C ARG A 143 -6.11 -15.00 9.06
N ALA A 144 -6.78 -14.14 8.29
CA ALA A 144 -7.98 -13.44 8.74
C ALA A 144 -9.14 -14.39 9.06
N ALA A 145 -9.28 -15.49 8.30
CA ALA A 145 -10.28 -16.51 8.56
C ALA A 145 -9.99 -17.30 9.85
N HIS A 146 -8.72 -17.66 10.09
CA HIS A 146 -8.30 -18.37 11.31
C HIS A 146 -8.47 -17.49 12.56
N ASP A 147 -8.10 -16.21 12.48
CA ASP A 147 -8.21 -15.26 13.59
C ASP A 147 -9.68 -14.96 13.97
N GLY A 148 -10.61 -15.14 13.04
CA GLY A 148 -12.05 -14.94 13.25
C GLY A 148 -12.65 -15.79 14.39
N GLY A 149 -12.05 -16.95 14.68
CA GLY A 149 -12.45 -17.82 15.79
C GLY A 149 -12.13 -17.25 17.18
N GLY A 150 -11.17 -16.33 17.28
CA GLY A 150 -10.74 -15.69 18.54
C GLY A 150 -11.40 -14.32 18.82
N ALA A 151 -12.27 -13.83 17.93
CA ALA A 151 -12.88 -12.51 18.07
C ALA A 151 -13.86 -12.43 19.25
N GLY A 152 -13.56 -11.54 20.20
CA GLY A 152 -14.35 -11.38 21.44
C GLY A 152 -15.72 -10.70 21.26
N THR A 153 -15.97 -10.01 20.15
CA THR A 153 -17.25 -9.33 19.87
C THR A 153 -17.80 -9.64 18.46
N PRO A 154 -19.12 -9.49 18.23
CA PRO A 154 -19.72 -9.65 16.90
C PRO A 154 -19.14 -8.69 15.86
N GLU A 155 -18.84 -7.44 16.22
CA GLU A 155 -18.28 -6.43 15.33
C GLU A 155 -16.86 -6.79 14.91
N ALA A 156 -16.04 -7.25 15.86
CA ALA A 156 -14.68 -7.71 15.57
C ALA A 156 -14.69 -8.92 14.62
N ARG A 157 -15.63 -9.85 14.83
CA ARG A 157 -15.82 -11.01 13.94
C ARG A 157 -16.25 -10.59 12.53
N ALA A 158 -17.20 -9.65 12.43
CA ALA A 158 -17.64 -9.12 11.14
C ALA A 158 -16.51 -8.39 10.40
N ALA A 159 -15.70 -7.61 11.10
CA ALA A 159 -14.53 -6.95 10.52
C ALA A 159 -13.48 -7.95 10.01
N LEU A 160 -13.18 -9.00 10.77
CA LEU A 160 -12.27 -10.07 10.33
C LEU A 160 -12.84 -10.85 9.13
N ALA A 161 -14.13 -11.19 9.15
CA ALA A 161 -14.79 -11.85 8.02
C ALA A 161 -14.75 -10.97 6.76
N ARG A 162 -14.96 -9.65 6.88
CA ARG A 162 -14.80 -8.71 5.76
C ARG A 162 -13.37 -8.70 5.24
N ARG A 163 -12.36 -8.60 6.13
CA ARG A 163 -10.95 -8.64 5.72
C ARG A 163 -10.59 -9.93 4.98
N ALA A 164 -11.06 -11.08 5.48
CA ALA A 164 -10.86 -12.37 4.82
C ALA A 164 -11.50 -12.40 3.42
N ALA A 165 -12.74 -11.88 3.29
CA ALA A 165 -13.42 -11.79 2.01
C ALA A 165 -12.69 -10.86 1.02
N VAL A 166 -12.22 -9.70 1.47
CA VAL A 166 -11.44 -8.77 0.64
C VAL A 166 -10.17 -9.45 0.15
N ALA A 167 -9.36 -10.03 1.05
CA ALA A 167 -8.13 -10.70 0.67
C ALA A 167 -8.35 -11.88 -0.28
N ALA A 168 -9.45 -12.63 -0.12
CA ALA A 168 -9.82 -13.70 -1.04
C ALA A 168 -10.24 -13.17 -2.44
N ALA A 169 -10.96 -12.04 -2.50
CA ALA A 169 -11.27 -11.36 -3.75
C ALA A 169 -9.99 -10.84 -4.45
N GLU A 170 -9.05 -10.29 -3.67
CA GLU A 170 -7.75 -9.86 -4.18
C GLU A 170 -6.96 -11.02 -4.78
N GLY A 171 -6.87 -12.15 -4.06
CA GLY A 171 -6.15 -13.34 -4.53
C GLY A 171 -6.73 -13.90 -5.83
N ARG A 172 -8.06 -13.96 -5.96
CA ARG A 172 -8.73 -14.35 -7.20
C ARG A 172 -8.39 -13.43 -8.36
N ALA A 173 -8.47 -12.11 -8.15
CA ALA A 173 -8.17 -11.14 -9.19
C ALA A 173 -6.69 -11.16 -9.61
N LEU A 174 -5.76 -11.22 -8.65
CA LEU A 174 -4.32 -11.30 -8.94
C LEU A 174 -3.92 -12.63 -9.60
N GLY A 175 -4.69 -13.70 -9.37
CA GLY A 175 -4.53 -14.98 -10.05
C GLY A 175 -4.91 -14.93 -11.53
N ASP A 176 -5.66 -13.93 -11.99
CA ASP A 176 -6.01 -13.75 -13.40
C ASP A 176 -4.84 -13.11 -14.19
N PRO A 177 -4.33 -13.77 -15.23
CA PRO A 177 -3.38 -13.22 -16.19
C PRO A 177 -3.74 -11.83 -16.72
N GLY A 178 -5.04 -11.56 -16.90
CA GLY A 178 -5.57 -10.33 -17.46
C GLY A 178 -5.78 -9.20 -16.46
N CYS A 179 -5.47 -9.36 -15.17
CA CYS A 179 -5.78 -8.30 -14.20
C CYS A 179 -5.03 -7.00 -14.51
N ALA A 180 -5.79 -5.92 -14.66
CA ALA A 180 -5.28 -4.55 -14.54
C ALA A 180 -5.06 -4.21 -13.06
N CYS A 181 -3.98 -4.74 -12.48
CA CYS A 181 -3.67 -4.65 -11.05
C CYS A 181 -2.40 -3.84 -10.74
N VAL A 182 -1.59 -3.47 -11.74
CA VAL A 182 -0.33 -2.74 -11.52
C VAL A 182 -0.62 -1.25 -11.40
N VAL A 183 -0.29 -0.63 -10.26
CA VAL A 183 -0.56 0.80 -10.00
C VAL A 183 0.71 1.66 -10.01
N ALA A 184 1.87 1.07 -9.74
CA ALA A 184 3.15 1.76 -9.81
C ALA A 184 4.31 0.78 -10.04
N LEU A 185 5.44 1.31 -10.51
CA LEU A 185 6.71 0.62 -10.63
C LEU A 185 7.82 1.46 -9.98
N VAL A 186 8.85 0.80 -9.45
CA VAL A 186 10.13 1.44 -9.15
C VAL A 186 11.10 1.13 -10.28
N VAL A 187 11.52 2.17 -10.99
CA VAL A 187 12.43 2.09 -12.15
C VAL A 187 13.72 2.81 -11.82
N THR A 188 14.86 2.22 -12.16
CA THR A 188 16.16 2.89 -12.02
C THR A 188 16.55 3.50 -13.35
N ALA A 189 16.62 4.82 -13.44
CA ALA A 189 16.95 5.54 -14.67
C ALA A 189 17.65 6.87 -14.39
N ASP A 190 18.36 7.39 -15.40
CA ASP A 190 18.93 8.74 -15.36
C ASP A 190 17.87 9.81 -15.59
N ARG A 191 18.27 11.09 -15.51
CA ARG A 191 17.36 12.23 -15.71
C ARG A 191 16.59 12.15 -17.03
N ALA A 192 17.26 11.85 -18.15
CA ALA A 192 16.64 11.83 -19.46
C ALA A 192 15.60 10.70 -19.56
N GLY A 193 15.91 9.53 -19.00
CA GLY A 193 14.99 8.41 -18.89
C GLY A 193 13.75 8.73 -18.04
N LEU A 194 13.94 9.41 -16.90
CA LEU A 194 12.84 9.82 -16.03
C LEU A 194 11.95 10.89 -16.66
N GLU A 195 12.52 11.86 -17.36
CA GLU A 195 11.77 12.84 -18.16
C GLU A 195 10.97 12.15 -19.28
N ALA A 196 11.59 11.17 -19.97
CA ALA A 196 10.90 10.38 -20.99
C ALA A 196 9.73 9.58 -20.42
N LEU A 197 9.88 9.00 -19.22
CA LEU A 197 8.79 8.31 -18.51
C LEU A 197 7.66 9.26 -18.12
N ALA A 198 7.99 10.43 -17.60
CA ALA A 198 6.99 11.44 -17.21
C ALA A 198 6.16 11.93 -18.40
N ALA A 199 6.70 11.89 -19.61
CA ALA A 199 6.00 12.24 -20.84
C ALA A 199 5.15 11.10 -21.43
N ARG A 200 5.24 9.85 -20.92
CA ARG A 200 4.48 8.72 -21.47
C ARG A 200 3.00 8.80 -21.11
N GLN A 201 2.14 8.47 -22.07
CA GLN A 201 0.71 8.37 -21.81
C GLN A 201 0.41 7.32 -20.72
N GLY A 202 -0.48 7.68 -19.79
CA GLY A 202 -0.87 6.81 -18.68
C GLY A 202 0.08 6.87 -17.47
N VAL A 203 1.24 7.51 -17.57
CA VAL A 203 2.05 7.86 -16.40
C VAL A 203 1.49 9.14 -15.78
N ARG A 204 1.19 9.06 -14.48
CA ARG A 204 0.60 10.17 -13.72
C ARG A 204 1.66 10.95 -12.96
N ALA A 205 2.65 10.25 -12.43
CA ALA A 205 3.70 10.85 -11.63
C ALA A 205 5.00 10.04 -11.76
N VAL A 206 6.12 10.76 -11.77
CA VAL A 206 7.46 10.20 -11.62
C VAL A 206 8.13 10.97 -10.50
N GLN A 207 8.43 10.28 -9.40
CA GLN A 207 9.15 10.86 -8.26
C GLN A 207 10.50 10.16 -8.12
N ALA A 208 11.59 10.89 -8.37
CA ALA A 208 12.92 10.34 -8.24
C ALA A 208 13.37 10.36 -6.76
N ALA A 209 14.11 9.33 -6.36
CA ALA A 209 14.83 9.35 -5.10
C ALA A 209 16.06 10.27 -5.18
N PRO A 210 16.55 10.78 -4.04
CA PRO A 210 17.83 11.46 -3.99
C PRO A 210 18.98 10.61 -4.57
N PRO A 211 20.01 11.23 -5.17
CA PRO A 211 21.19 10.51 -5.63
C PRO A 211 21.85 9.70 -4.50
N GLY A 212 22.21 8.45 -4.79
CA GLY A 212 22.82 7.53 -3.84
C GLY A 212 21.83 6.65 -3.06
N THR A 213 20.52 6.90 -3.17
CA THR A 213 19.50 6.04 -2.53
C THR A 213 19.45 4.65 -3.17
N THR A 214 19.46 3.61 -2.33
CA THR A 214 19.31 2.22 -2.77
C THR A 214 17.87 1.70 -2.59
N ALA A 215 17.50 0.63 -3.30
CA ALA A 215 16.14 0.08 -3.24
C ALA A 215 15.65 -0.29 -1.81
N PRO A 216 16.48 -0.88 -0.91
CA PRO A 216 16.07 -1.16 0.46
C PRO A 216 15.76 0.07 1.32
N GLU A 217 16.27 1.25 0.96
CA GLU A 217 16.00 2.51 1.68
C GLU A 217 14.63 3.11 1.31
N LEU A 218 13.98 2.60 0.27
CA LEU A 218 12.75 3.17 -0.25
C LEU A 218 11.55 2.81 0.62
N ALA A 219 10.80 3.84 0.96
CA ALA A 219 9.53 3.81 1.65
C ALA A 219 8.44 4.23 0.66
N LEU A 220 7.73 3.28 0.06
CA LEU A 220 6.81 3.54 -1.04
C LEU A 220 5.37 3.80 -0.54
N SER A 221 4.75 4.86 -1.06
CA SER A 221 3.36 5.24 -0.78
C SER A 221 2.71 5.79 -2.05
N PRO A 222 2.51 4.98 -3.10
CA PRO A 222 2.04 5.49 -4.39
C PRO A 222 0.66 6.15 -4.30
N LEU A 223 0.51 7.25 -5.01
CA LEU A 223 -0.74 7.92 -5.31
C LEU A 223 -1.63 6.99 -6.12
N LEU A 224 -2.75 6.59 -5.52
CA LEU A 224 -3.70 5.69 -6.15
C LEU A 224 -4.44 6.39 -7.31
N PRO A 225 -4.85 5.67 -8.36
CA PRO A 225 -5.63 6.24 -9.46
C PRO A 225 -6.88 7.01 -9.01
N GLU A 226 -7.54 6.55 -7.94
CA GLU A 226 -8.78 7.14 -7.41
C GLU A 226 -8.54 8.39 -6.55
N GLN A 227 -7.30 8.63 -6.10
CA GLN A 227 -6.94 9.80 -5.32
C GLN A 227 -6.70 11.00 -6.26
N THR A 228 -7.76 11.71 -6.61
CA THR A 228 -7.69 12.83 -7.58
C THR A 228 -7.51 14.21 -6.95
N THR A 229 -7.97 14.39 -5.71
CA THR A 229 -7.95 15.68 -5.00
C THR A 229 -6.99 15.65 -3.81
N SER A 230 -7.10 14.64 -2.94
CA SER A 230 -6.21 14.43 -1.80
C SER A 230 -5.71 12.98 -1.74
N ALA A 231 -4.52 12.79 -1.19
CA ALA A 231 -3.93 11.48 -0.89
C ALA A 231 -4.54 10.87 0.38
N SER A 232 -5.86 10.86 0.49
CA SER A 232 -6.61 10.26 1.60
C SER A 232 -7.01 8.81 1.29
N PRO A 233 -7.17 7.93 2.28
CA PRO A 233 -7.68 6.58 2.03
C PRO A 233 -9.03 6.62 1.28
N PRO A 234 -9.22 5.80 0.23
CA PRO A 234 -10.52 5.68 -0.44
C PRO A 234 -11.62 5.21 0.51
N PRO A 235 -12.90 5.42 0.19
CA PRO A 235 -14.01 4.81 0.96
C PRO A 235 -13.89 3.27 1.06
N ASP A 236 -14.32 2.70 2.18
CA ASP A 236 -14.34 1.24 2.44
C ASP A 236 -15.73 0.72 2.88
N ASP A 237 -16.77 1.10 2.17
CA ASP A 237 -18.16 0.72 2.42
C ASP A 237 -18.82 0.02 1.22
N GLY A 238 -18.01 -0.34 0.22
CA GLY A 238 -18.44 -1.09 -0.95
C GLY A 238 -18.66 -2.59 -0.69
N PRO A 239 -19.48 -3.25 -1.54
CA PRO A 239 -19.67 -4.69 -1.50
C PRO A 239 -18.39 -5.42 -1.93
N VAL A 240 -18.15 -6.59 -1.32
CA VAL A 240 -17.01 -7.47 -1.68
C VAL A 240 -17.54 -8.62 -2.53
N PRO A 241 -17.00 -8.83 -3.76
CA PRO A 241 -17.41 -9.88 -4.69
C PRO A 241 -16.76 -11.25 -4.39
#